data_AF-A0A1F3K4I8-F1
#
_entry.id   AF-A0A1F3K4I8-F1
#
_cell.length_a   1.000
_cell.length_b   1.000
_cell.length_c   1.000
_cell.angle_alpha   90.00
_cell.angle_beta   90.00
_cell.angle_gamma   90.00
#
_symmetry.space_group_name_H-M   'P 1'
#
loop_
_entity.id
_entity.type
_entity.pdbx_description
1 polymer ?
#
loop_
_entity_poly.entity_id
_entity_poly.type
_entity_poly.pdbx_seq_one_letter_code
_entity_poly.pdbx_strand_id
1 'polypeptide(L)'
;MPVMFLFVKGYIFNTEDHGEVLLPIYKLMSPELYSNDYFVAEYIKNSFTIRFYYDYLLYFSSFLVPLEIACFLFTIISIGISSFYIYSITELLKGKNISLFLSPILVLVIFYSFTIGGNFIQYNYFLPSSLSKAFLIAGIYYYLKQSLSKSAIITGIAALFHPLAALQVFIIICLMQIIKKFYTRTSFKPLLKFILFFTLISSFIYIPLYINSLSQTQYPFNLDNYYNILYNFRLPHHFNPLLFSLKSYFKFIILLTISIYALSTIKTKFLSEITLFIIIIALGMLFYTITFSTLSIKYIGITQWFKTSIWITMFCAIILAVKAELIYHKISQRIRLFRMNQNAVMLLIFIIPFILISFIFNIIGNENFNKRYYINNLYKKENIHLMHYWISKNTDVNDVFITFPSDFSFQPEAKRALISGYKAILIHNKTFIPKWYDSYKSVFNTPMSSINSTNVLIQSDLNYHKYLIINQYSQKYKINYILFDASKTDYKPKTKNIAFQAGQYILEKI
;
A
#
# COMPACT_ATOMS: atom_id res chain seq x y z
N MET A 1 11.58 12.00 12.46
CA MET A 1 11.35 10.75 11.70
C MET A 1 10.51 10.95 10.43
N PRO A 2 9.29 11.54 10.45
CA PRO A 2 8.47 11.69 9.25
C PRO A 2 9.15 12.45 8.11
N VAL A 3 9.77 13.58 8.43
CA VAL A 3 10.55 14.39 7.48
C VAL A 3 11.66 13.57 6.82
N MET A 4 12.44 12.83 7.60
CA MET A 4 13.52 11.98 7.07
C MET A 4 12.97 10.87 6.17
N PHE A 5 11.88 10.21 6.55
CA PHE A 5 11.27 9.18 5.72
C PHE A 5 10.82 9.75 4.37
N LEU A 6 10.12 10.89 4.38
CA LEU A 6 9.66 11.56 3.16
C LEU A 6 10.82 12.12 2.34
N PHE A 7 11.90 12.58 2.97
CA PHE A 7 13.12 13.02 2.29
C PHE A 7 13.90 11.86 1.62
N VAL A 8 13.78 10.63 2.12
CA VAL A 8 14.45 9.49 1.49
C VAL A 8 13.56 8.85 0.43
N LYS A 9 12.26 8.73 0.69
CA LYS A 9 11.31 8.03 -0.19
C LYS A 9 10.64 8.93 -1.22
N GLY A 10 10.59 10.24 -0.97
CA GLY A 10 9.91 11.24 -1.79
C GLY A 10 8.39 11.18 -1.66
N TYR A 11 7.72 12.30 -1.42
CA TYR A 11 6.26 12.32 -1.30
C TYR A 11 5.58 12.26 -2.66
N ILE A 12 4.62 11.34 -2.83
CA ILE A 12 3.88 11.15 -4.07
C ILE A 12 2.41 11.57 -3.89
N PHE A 13 1.86 12.25 -4.89
CA PHE A 13 0.46 12.65 -4.93
C PHE A 13 -0.13 12.37 -6.32
N ASN A 14 -1.42 12.03 -6.39
CA ASN A 14 -2.18 11.88 -7.63
C ASN A 14 -1.71 10.83 -8.65
N THR A 15 -0.90 9.86 -8.25
CA THR A 15 -0.42 8.82 -9.17
C THR A 15 -0.36 7.48 -8.45
N GLU A 16 0.01 6.43 -9.18
CA GLU A 16 0.12 5.06 -8.69
C GLU A 16 -1.19 4.62 -7.99
N ASP A 17 -1.08 3.92 -6.87
CA ASP A 17 -2.25 3.47 -6.12
C ASP A 17 -3.00 4.65 -5.49
N HIS A 18 -2.33 5.77 -5.21
CA HIS A 18 -2.96 6.97 -4.64
C HIS A 18 -3.98 7.56 -5.61
N GLY A 19 -3.61 7.66 -6.89
CA GLY A 19 -4.48 8.18 -7.96
C GLY A 19 -5.82 7.45 -8.01
N GLU A 20 -5.79 6.12 -7.95
CA GLU A 20 -7.01 5.30 -7.88
C GLU A 20 -7.88 5.61 -6.65
N VAL A 21 -7.26 5.73 -5.46
CA VAL A 21 -8.04 5.96 -4.23
C VAL A 21 -8.61 7.39 -4.18
N LEU A 22 -8.06 8.34 -4.93
CA LEU A 22 -8.55 9.72 -4.97
C LEU A 22 -9.76 9.92 -5.89
N LEU A 23 -10.01 9.03 -6.87
CA LEU A 23 -11.12 9.22 -7.82
C LEU A 23 -12.50 9.32 -7.16
N PRO A 24 -12.88 8.45 -6.20
CA PRO A 24 -14.14 8.61 -5.49
C PRO A 24 -14.23 9.93 -4.72
N ILE A 25 -13.11 10.42 -4.18
CA ILE A 25 -13.07 11.68 -3.43
C ILE A 25 -13.27 12.87 -4.37
N TYR A 26 -12.63 12.86 -5.54
CA TYR A 26 -12.87 13.89 -6.55
C TYR A 26 -14.32 13.91 -7.04
N LYS A 27 -14.95 12.74 -7.18
CA LYS A 27 -16.39 12.66 -7.47
C LYS A 27 -17.25 13.25 -6.35
N LEU A 28 -16.92 12.98 -5.09
CA LEU A 28 -17.64 13.57 -3.94
C LEU A 28 -17.50 15.11 -3.92
N MET A 29 -16.32 15.63 -4.26
CA MET A 29 -16.06 17.07 -4.33
C MET A 29 -16.72 17.75 -5.55
N SER A 30 -16.81 17.04 -6.67
CA SER A 30 -17.36 17.56 -7.94
C SER A 30 -18.23 16.49 -8.61
N PRO A 31 -19.55 16.49 -8.33
CA PRO A 31 -20.46 15.45 -8.78
C PRO A 31 -20.56 15.28 -10.29
N GLU A 32 -20.19 16.26 -11.13
CA GLU A 32 -20.16 16.08 -12.59
C GLU A 32 -19.04 15.14 -13.09
N LEU A 33 -17.93 15.00 -12.34
CA LEU A 33 -16.75 14.26 -12.82
C LEU A 33 -17.03 12.77 -13.01
N TYR A 34 -16.33 12.11 -13.94
CA TYR A 34 -16.31 10.65 -14.06
C TYR A 34 -17.68 9.97 -14.29
N SER A 35 -18.68 10.69 -14.82
CA SER A 35 -20.03 10.14 -15.02
C SER A 35 -20.05 8.94 -15.97
N ASN A 36 -19.10 8.87 -16.91
CA ASN A 36 -18.93 7.78 -17.86
C ASN A 36 -17.74 6.85 -17.52
N ASP A 37 -17.13 6.99 -16.33
CA ASP A 37 -15.94 6.23 -15.95
C ASP A 37 -16.30 4.81 -15.49
N TYR A 38 -15.60 3.82 -16.02
CA TYR A 38 -15.88 2.41 -15.75
C TYR A 38 -15.78 2.03 -14.26
N PHE A 39 -14.85 2.64 -13.53
CA PHE A 39 -14.58 2.30 -12.13
C PHE A 39 -15.43 3.16 -11.19
N VAL A 40 -15.40 4.49 -11.38
CA VAL A 40 -16.08 5.42 -10.47
C VAL A 40 -17.60 5.24 -10.53
N ALA A 41 -18.17 5.01 -11.71
CA ALA A 41 -19.62 4.77 -11.83
C ALA A 41 -20.07 3.53 -11.06
N GLU A 42 -19.28 2.45 -11.09
CA GLU A 42 -19.58 1.24 -10.32
C GLU A 42 -19.29 1.43 -8.82
N TYR A 43 -18.27 2.23 -8.48
CA TYR A 43 -17.91 2.54 -7.10
C TYR A 43 -19.06 3.22 -6.38
N ILE A 44 -19.67 4.24 -6.98
CA ILE A 44 -20.77 5.01 -6.37
C ILE A 44 -22.03 4.16 -6.17
N LYS A 45 -22.33 3.23 -7.09
CA LYS A 45 -23.45 2.29 -6.91
C LYS A 45 -23.30 1.45 -5.65
N ASN A 46 -22.06 1.16 -5.27
CA ASN A 46 -21.75 0.51 -4.00
C ASN A 46 -21.70 1.58 -2.89
N SER A 47 -22.88 1.92 -2.35
CA SER A 47 -23.04 2.96 -1.31
C SER A 47 -22.09 2.85 -0.11
N PHE A 48 -21.61 1.63 0.18
CA PHE A 48 -20.62 1.38 1.22
C PHE A 48 -19.49 0.44 0.75
N THR A 49 -18.26 0.95 0.76
CA THR A 49 -17.05 0.21 0.34
C THR A 49 -16.06 0.05 1.49
N ILE A 50 -15.01 -0.75 1.27
CA ILE A 50 -13.91 -0.92 2.24
C ILE A 50 -13.12 0.38 2.51
N ARG A 51 -13.32 1.42 1.69
CA ARG A 51 -12.63 2.72 1.78
C ARG A 51 -13.54 3.82 2.32
N PHE A 52 -14.79 3.52 2.67
CA PHE A 52 -15.80 4.51 3.09
C PHE A 52 -15.26 5.56 4.08
N TYR A 53 -14.75 5.15 5.24
CA TYR A 53 -14.24 6.10 6.25
C TYR A 53 -13.01 6.88 5.78
N TYR A 54 -12.18 6.30 4.92
CA TYR A 54 -11.04 6.99 4.32
C TYR A 54 -11.50 8.07 3.35
N ASP A 55 -12.45 7.76 2.46
CA ASP A 55 -12.97 8.69 1.46
C ASP A 55 -13.62 9.90 2.14
N TYR A 56 -14.47 9.66 3.14
CA TYR A 56 -15.13 10.73 3.88
C TYR A 56 -14.16 11.55 4.74
N LEU A 57 -13.14 10.93 5.35
CA LEU A 57 -12.10 11.67 6.07
C LEU A 57 -11.42 12.70 5.15
N LEU A 58 -11.03 12.29 3.95
CA LEU A 58 -10.38 13.17 3.00
C LEU A 58 -11.33 14.19 2.37
N TYR A 59 -12.56 13.78 2.04
CA TYR A 59 -13.61 14.69 1.58
C TYR A 59 -13.87 15.80 2.60
N PHE A 60 -14.08 15.46 3.88
CA PHE A 60 -14.29 16.47 4.92
C PHE A 60 -13.06 17.37 5.12
N SER A 61 -11.86 16.79 5.05
CA SER A 61 -10.61 17.56 5.18
C SER A 61 -10.40 18.53 4.01
N SER A 62 -10.95 18.22 2.84
CA SER A 62 -10.85 19.07 1.65
C SER A 62 -11.59 20.41 1.79
N PHE A 63 -12.54 20.51 2.72
CA PHE A 63 -13.19 21.79 3.06
C PHE A 63 -12.30 22.71 3.90
N LEU A 64 -11.29 22.16 4.58
CA LEU A 64 -10.40 22.93 5.47
C LEU A 64 -9.12 23.36 4.74
N VAL A 65 -8.55 22.46 3.93
CA VAL A 65 -7.32 22.70 3.18
C VAL A 65 -7.39 21.97 1.82
N PRO A 66 -6.62 22.40 0.81
CA PRO A 66 -6.47 21.65 -0.44
C PRO A 66 -6.17 20.17 -0.18
N LEU A 67 -6.79 19.28 -0.98
CA LEU A 67 -6.70 17.82 -0.79
C LEU A 67 -5.25 17.31 -0.76
N GLU A 68 -4.37 17.90 -1.57
CA GLU A 68 -2.92 17.67 -1.57
C GLU A 68 -2.30 17.85 -0.19
N ILE A 69 -2.62 18.97 0.46
CA ILE A 69 -2.12 19.31 1.80
C ILE A 69 -2.72 18.37 2.84
N ALA A 70 -4.03 18.07 2.76
CA ALA A 70 -4.67 17.11 3.65
C ALA A 70 -3.98 15.73 3.60
N CYS A 71 -3.79 15.18 2.40
CA CYS A 71 -3.10 13.89 2.21
C CYS A 71 -1.65 13.94 2.72
N PHE A 72 -0.93 15.04 2.48
CA PHE A 72 0.44 15.21 2.98
C PHE A 72 0.48 15.22 4.51
N LEU A 73 -0.39 16.00 5.16
CA LEU A 73 -0.50 16.07 6.62
C LEU A 73 -0.85 14.71 7.22
N PHE A 74 -1.82 13.99 6.66
CA PHE A 74 -2.18 12.66 7.15
C PHE A 74 -1.06 11.63 6.94
N THR A 75 -0.25 11.77 5.89
CA THR A 75 0.95 10.94 5.69
C THR A 75 1.96 11.21 6.80
N ILE A 76 2.25 12.48 7.11
CA ILE A 76 3.13 12.86 8.22
C ILE A 76 2.62 12.31 9.55
N ILE A 77 1.31 12.47 9.83
CA ILE A 77 0.68 11.98 11.06
C ILE A 77 0.80 10.45 11.15
N SER A 78 0.50 9.73 10.08
CA SER A 78 0.57 8.26 10.04
C SER A 78 2.00 7.75 10.32
N ILE A 79 3.00 8.38 9.69
CA ILE A 79 4.41 8.05 9.93
C ILE A 79 4.81 8.45 11.36
N GLY A 80 4.35 9.59 11.85
CA GLY A 80 4.61 10.08 13.21
C GLY A 80 4.11 9.12 14.27
N ILE A 81 2.84 8.70 14.18
CA ILE A 81 2.23 7.71 15.07
C ILE A 81 2.99 6.39 15.00
N SER A 82 3.29 5.90 13.80
CA SER A 82 4.07 4.66 13.61
C SER A 82 5.43 4.74 14.29
N SER A 83 6.15 5.85 14.08
CA SER A 83 7.47 6.08 14.65
C SER A 83 7.42 6.14 16.17
N PHE A 84 6.43 6.83 16.73
CA PHE A 84 6.21 6.94 18.17
C PHE A 84 5.98 5.55 18.79
N TYR A 85 5.10 4.73 18.23
CA TYR A 85 4.83 3.41 18.82
C TYR A 85 5.95 2.39 18.54
N ILE A 86 6.71 2.50 17.44
CA ILE A 86 7.95 1.72 17.25
C ILE A 86 8.98 2.08 18.34
N TYR A 87 9.15 3.37 18.62
CA TYR A 87 9.99 3.85 19.72
C TYR A 87 9.50 3.26 21.06
N SER A 88 8.20 3.33 21.35
CA SER A 88 7.64 2.81 22.60
C SER A 88 7.76 1.28 22.74
N ILE A 89 7.63 0.52 21.65
CA ILE A 89 7.90 -0.93 21.67
C ILE A 89 9.37 -1.20 21.95
N THR A 90 10.27 -0.40 21.39
CA THR A 90 11.71 -0.51 21.62
C THR A 90 12.07 -0.26 23.09
N GLU A 91 11.43 0.72 23.71
CA GLU A 91 11.53 1.00 25.15
C GLU A 91 11.10 -0.21 26.00
N LEU A 92 9.99 -0.88 25.65
CA LEU A 92 9.54 -2.10 26.32
C LEU A 92 10.58 -3.23 26.26
N LEU A 93 11.42 -3.26 25.22
CA LEU A 93 12.50 -4.22 25.06
C LEU A 93 13.81 -3.79 25.73
N LYS A 94 13.73 -2.80 26.64
CA LYS A 94 14.86 -2.21 27.36
C LYS A 94 15.86 -1.50 26.43
N GLY A 95 15.41 -1.06 25.26
CA GLY A 95 16.16 -0.10 24.48
C GLY A 95 16.34 1.19 25.27
N LYS A 96 17.52 1.81 25.14
CA LYS A 96 17.86 3.10 25.74
C LYS A 96 18.16 4.09 24.61
N ASN A 97 19.13 4.97 24.81
CA ASN A 97 19.43 6.10 23.95
C ASN A 97 19.46 5.76 22.45
N ILE A 98 20.39 4.91 21.99
CA ILE A 98 20.63 4.72 20.55
C ILE A 98 19.51 3.92 19.91
N SER A 99 19.09 2.83 20.57
CA SER A 99 18.13 1.89 19.96
C SER A 99 16.75 2.53 19.76
N LEU A 100 16.31 3.40 20.67
CA LEU A 100 15.04 4.12 20.59
C LEU A 100 14.93 4.99 19.32
N PHE A 101 16.04 5.59 18.90
CA PHE A 101 16.10 6.39 17.67
C PHE A 101 16.44 5.56 16.43
N LEU A 102 17.26 4.52 16.59
CA LEU A 102 17.69 3.67 15.49
C LEU A 102 16.54 2.77 15.01
N SER A 103 15.64 2.34 15.89
CA SER A 103 14.59 1.40 15.51
C SER A 103 13.58 1.96 14.50
N PRO A 104 13.03 3.19 14.60
CA PRO A 104 12.15 3.71 13.55
C PRO A 104 12.88 3.90 12.22
N ILE A 105 14.18 4.20 12.24
CA ILE A 105 15.03 4.32 11.04
C ILE A 105 15.18 2.96 10.38
N LEU A 106 15.54 1.93 11.15
CA LEU A 106 15.69 0.58 10.62
C LEU A 106 14.37 0.06 10.05
N VAL A 107 13.25 0.26 10.77
CA VAL A 107 11.93 -0.19 10.35
C VAL A 107 11.45 0.53 9.08
N LEU A 108 11.47 1.87 9.08
CA LEU A 108 10.79 2.66 8.05
C LEU A 108 11.70 3.02 6.86
N VAL A 109 13.02 3.06 7.03
CA VAL A 109 13.93 3.51 5.95
C VAL A 109 14.77 2.35 5.41
N ILE A 110 15.52 1.67 6.28
CA ILE A 110 16.54 0.70 5.87
C ILE A 110 15.89 -0.64 5.46
N PHE A 111 15.10 -1.24 6.35
CA PHE A 111 14.42 -2.52 6.09
C PHE A 111 13.01 -2.35 5.51
N TYR A 112 12.70 -1.15 5.01
CA TYR A 112 11.44 -0.80 4.36
C TYR A 112 10.98 -1.88 3.35
N SER A 113 11.89 -2.37 2.51
CA SER A 113 11.60 -3.34 1.44
C SER A 113 11.96 -4.79 1.78
N PHE A 114 12.20 -5.12 3.05
CA PHE A 114 12.64 -6.46 3.48
C PHE A 114 11.43 -7.32 3.90
N THR A 115 10.34 -7.17 3.16
CA THR A 115 9.05 -7.81 3.37
C THR A 115 8.73 -8.69 2.17
N ILE A 116 7.75 -9.57 2.33
CA ILE A 116 7.33 -10.48 1.27
C ILE A 116 6.04 -9.96 0.62
N GLY A 117 5.94 -10.08 -0.71
CA GLY A 117 4.74 -9.73 -1.47
C GLY A 117 4.51 -8.22 -1.67
N GLY A 118 5.58 -7.41 -1.67
CA GLY A 118 5.51 -5.97 -1.96
C GLY A 118 4.76 -5.14 -0.91
N ASN A 119 4.77 -5.59 0.35
CA ASN A 119 4.02 -4.96 1.43
C ASN A 119 4.91 -4.03 2.25
N PHE A 120 4.45 -2.83 2.59
CA PHE A 120 5.25 -1.87 3.35
C PHE A 120 4.56 -1.49 4.67
N ILE A 121 5.34 -1.16 5.69
CA ILE A 121 4.80 -0.71 6.99
C ILE A 121 4.13 0.65 6.85
N GLN A 122 4.74 1.55 6.09
CA GLN A 122 4.19 2.85 5.71
C GLN A 122 4.43 3.09 4.23
N TYR A 123 3.71 4.05 3.64
CA TYR A 123 3.93 4.51 2.27
C TYR A 123 4.35 5.97 2.29
N ASN A 124 4.93 6.40 1.19
CA ASN A 124 5.30 7.80 0.93
C ASN A 124 4.15 8.63 0.36
N TYR A 125 2.92 8.13 0.49
CA TYR A 125 1.67 8.79 0.15
C TYR A 125 0.55 8.25 1.05
N PHE A 126 -0.55 8.99 1.11
CA PHE A 126 -1.63 8.63 2.01
C PHE A 126 -2.50 7.55 1.37
N LEU A 127 -2.65 6.43 2.07
CA LEU A 127 -3.53 5.33 1.70
C LEU A 127 -4.37 4.95 2.92
N PRO A 128 -5.52 4.28 2.71
CA PRO A 128 -6.30 3.73 3.82
C PRO A 128 -5.46 2.83 4.75
N SER A 129 -4.50 2.10 4.16
CA SER A 129 -3.60 1.24 4.93
C SER A 129 -2.56 1.99 5.77
N SER A 130 -2.20 3.24 5.43
CA SER A 130 -1.16 4.01 6.13
C SER A 130 -1.58 4.33 7.56
N LEU A 131 -2.78 4.89 7.72
CA LEU A 131 -3.33 5.22 9.04
C LEU A 131 -3.70 3.96 9.83
N SER A 132 -4.31 2.97 9.17
CA SER A 132 -4.64 1.68 9.78
C SER A 132 -3.39 1.01 10.38
N LYS A 133 -2.29 0.89 9.61
CA LYS A 133 -1.04 0.28 10.10
C LYS A 133 -0.44 1.07 11.27
N ALA A 134 -0.52 2.40 11.26
CA ALA A 134 -0.07 3.21 12.39
C ALA A 134 -0.83 2.87 13.68
N PHE A 135 -2.16 2.74 13.60
CA PHE A 135 -2.97 2.27 14.72
C PHE A 135 -2.71 0.81 15.07
N LEU A 136 -2.43 -0.08 14.12
CA LEU A 136 -2.09 -1.47 14.43
C LEU A 136 -0.77 -1.61 15.20
N ILE A 137 0.25 -0.79 14.90
CA ILE A 137 1.48 -0.73 15.70
C ILE A 137 1.15 -0.29 17.13
N ALA A 138 0.27 0.71 17.30
CA ALA A 138 -0.22 1.12 18.61
C ALA A 138 -0.98 -0.01 19.33
N GLY A 139 -1.85 -0.74 18.62
CA GLY A 139 -2.58 -1.89 19.13
C GLY A 139 -1.64 -3.00 19.63
N ILE A 140 -0.58 -3.30 18.87
CA ILE A 140 0.49 -4.24 19.25
C ILE A 140 1.23 -3.72 20.50
N TYR A 141 1.57 -2.43 20.56
CA TYR A 141 2.20 -1.83 21.75
C TYR A 141 1.34 -2.02 23.02
N TYR A 142 0.04 -1.69 22.96
CA TYR A 142 -0.85 -1.84 24.10
C TYR A 142 -1.09 -3.31 24.47
N TYR A 143 -1.07 -4.21 23.50
CA TYR A 143 -1.07 -5.65 23.74
C TYR A 143 0.15 -6.08 24.56
N LEU A 144 1.35 -5.68 24.15
CA LEU A 144 2.59 -5.99 24.86
C LEU A 144 2.59 -5.40 26.28
N LYS A 145 2.04 -4.20 26.45
CA LYS A 145 1.81 -3.55 27.76
C LYS A 145 0.74 -4.25 28.62
N GLN A 146 0.16 -5.36 28.17
CA GLN A 146 -0.93 -6.11 28.82
C GLN A 146 -2.24 -5.31 28.98
N SER A 147 -2.43 -4.25 28.18
CA SER A 147 -3.65 -3.45 28.16
C SER A 147 -4.57 -3.90 27.01
N LEU A 148 -5.16 -5.09 27.16
CA LEU A 148 -5.95 -5.73 26.09
C LEU A 148 -7.14 -4.88 25.63
N SER A 149 -7.84 -4.20 26.53
CA SER A 149 -8.97 -3.34 26.14
C SER A 149 -8.54 -2.18 25.23
N LYS A 150 -7.41 -1.51 25.54
CA LYS A 150 -6.86 -0.45 24.69
C LYS A 150 -6.39 -1.00 23.34
N SER A 151 -5.75 -2.16 23.36
CA SER A 151 -5.36 -2.87 22.14
C SER A 151 -6.56 -3.20 21.24
N ALA A 152 -7.66 -3.71 21.81
CA ALA A 152 -8.89 -4.01 21.09
C ALA A 152 -9.53 -2.77 20.47
N ILE A 153 -9.63 -1.69 21.25
CA ILE A 153 -10.22 -0.42 20.79
C ILE A 153 -9.44 0.14 19.61
N ILE A 154 -8.11 0.23 19.74
CA ILE A 154 -7.26 0.80 18.70
C ILE A 154 -7.22 -0.10 17.45
N THR A 155 -7.20 -1.43 17.62
CA THR A 155 -7.29 -2.37 16.50
C THR A 155 -8.65 -2.29 15.81
N GLY A 156 -9.73 -2.06 16.57
CA GLY A 156 -11.07 -1.81 16.04
C GLY A 156 -11.12 -0.52 15.22
N ILE A 157 -10.54 0.57 15.71
CA ILE A 157 -10.43 1.84 14.97
C ILE A 157 -9.62 1.64 13.68
N ALA A 158 -8.53 0.87 13.75
CA ALA A 158 -7.74 0.53 12.56
C ALA A 158 -8.56 -0.24 11.50
N ALA A 159 -9.54 -1.03 11.92
CA ALA A 159 -10.42 -1.78 11.01
C ALA A 159 -11.31 -0.85 10.17
N LEU A 160 -11.68 0.32 10.69
CA LEU A 160 -12.50 1.30 9.96
C LEU A 160 -11.80 1.79 8.67
N PHE A 161 -10.46 1.83 8.66
CA PHE A 161 -9.66 2.29 7.52
C PHE A 161 -9.16 1.15 6.64
N HIS A 162 -8.79 0.01 7.24
CA HIS A 162 -8.31 -1.14 6.48
C HIS A 162 -8.71 -2.46 7.16
N PRO A 163 -9.94 -2.95 6.92
CA PRO A 163 -10.55 -4.08 7.63
C PRO A 163 -9.64 -5.31 7.68
N LEU A 164 -9.14 -5.74 6.52
CA LEU A 164 -8.35 -6.98 6.42
C LEU A 164 -7.08 -6.97 7.28
N ALA A 165 -6.36 -5.85 7.33
CA ALA A 165 -5.11 -5.75 8.08
C ALA A 165 -5.38 -5.77 9.60
N ALA A 166 -6.45 -5.10 10.03
CA ALA A 166 -6.87 -5.13 11.42
C ALA A 166 -7.37 -6.51 11.84
N LEU A 167 -8.11 -7.22 10.97
CA LEU A 167 -8.55 -8.58 11.21
C LEU A 167 -7.38 -9.54 11.39
N GLN A 168 -6.34 -9.42 10.56
CA GLN A 168 -5.13 -10.23 10.68
C GLN A 168 -4.46 -10.04 12.06
N VAL A 169 -4.25 -8.80 12.50
CA VAL A 169 -3.64 -8.51 13.81
C VAL A 169 -4.55 -8.96 14.95
N PHE A 170 -5.87 -8.77 14.82
CA PHE A 170 -6.86 -9.27 15.76
C PHE A 170 -6.77 -10.79 15.93
N ILE A 171 -6.74 -11.56 14.83
CA ILE A 171 -6.60 -13.03 14.84
C ILE A 171 -5.29 -13.44 15.51
N ILE A 172 -4.16 -12.79 15.17
CA ILE A 172 -2.86 -13.08 15.78
C ILE A 172 -2.93 -12.89 17.29
N ILE A 173 -3.45 -11.75 17.77
CA ILE A 173 -3.58 -11.46 19.21
C ILE A 173 -4.52 -12.46 19.90
N CYS A 174 -5.65 -12.81 19.28
CA CYS A 174 -6.57 -13.83 19.80
C CYS A 174 -5.88 -15.19 19.96
N LEU A 175 -5.15 -15.65 18.93
CA LEU A 175 -4.39 -16.92 18.99
C LEU A 175 -3.33 -16.89 20.09
N MET A 176 -2.61 -15.78 20.23
CA MET A 176 -1.64 -15.63 21.32
C MET A 176 -2.29 -15.72 22.70
N GLN A 177 -3.46 -15.11 22.90
CA GLN A 177 -4.19 -15.17 24.17
C GLN A 177 -4.74 -16.56 24.47
N ILE A 178 -5.21 -17.28 23.44
CA ILE A 178 -5.63 -18.68 23.55
C ILE A 178 -4.45 -19.55 24.00
N ILE A 179 -3.29 -19.44 23.32
CA ILE A 179 -2.08 -20.21 23.65
C ILE A 179 -1.56 -19.85 25.05
N LYS A 180 -1.46 -18.55 25.38
CA LYS A 180 -1.04 -18.07 26.70
C LYS A 180 -1.92 -18.64 27.79
N LYS A 181 -3.24 -18.70 27.56
CA LYS A 181 -4.17 -19.30 28.50
C LYS A 181 -3.90 -20.79 28.70
N PHE A 182 -3.74 -21.58 27.64
CA PHE A 182 -3.47 -23.01 27.79
C PHE A 182 -2.21 -23.27 28.63
N TYR A 183 -1.20 -22.40 28.50
CA TYR A 183 0.03 -22.50 29.27
C TYR A 183 -0.08 -22.00 30.72
N THR A 184 -0.76 -20.87 30.94
CA THR A 184 -0.80 -20.19 32.26
C THR A 184 -2.07 -20.43 33.08
N ARG A 185 -3.06 -21.16 32.53
CA ARG A 185 -4.36 -21.47 33.13
C ARG A 185 -5.17 -20.23 33.60
N THR A 186 -4.99 -19.08 32.94
CA THR A 186 -5.71 -17.84 33.27
C THR A 186 -7.18 -17.85 32.82
N SER A 187 -8.00 -16.92 33.34
CA SER A 187 -9.41 -16.79 32.93
C SER A 187 -9.59 -16.36 31.46
N PHE A 188 -10.70 -16.74 30.82
CA PHE A 188 -11.06 -16.27 29.47
C PHE A 188 -11.61 -14.82 29.45
N LYS A 189 -11.88 -14.22 30.61
CA LYS A 189 -12.50 -12.90 30.71
C LYS A 189 -11.75 -11.81 29.91
N PRO A 190 -10.40 -11.75 29.92
CA PRO A 190 -9.67 -10.75 29.14
C PRO A 190 -9.79 -10.96 27.63
N LEU A 191 -9.81 -12.21 27.15
CA LEU A 191 -10.03 -12.54 25.74
C LEU A 191 -11.45 -12.14 25.30
N LEU A 192 -12.47 -12.46 26.10
CA LEU A 192 -13.85 -12.07 25.81
C LEU A 192 -14.01 -10.55 25.77
N LYS A 193 -13.37 -9.82 26.69
CA LYS A 193 -13.34 -8.34 26.65
C LYS A 193 -12.63 -7.81 25.40
N PHE A 194 -11.52 -8.43 25.00
CA PHE A 194 -10.79 -8.06 23.78
C PHE A 194 -11.66 -8.25 22.54
N ILE A 195 -12.31 -9.41 22.41
CA ILE A 195 -13.26 -9.71 21.34
C ILE A 195 -14.37 -8.67 21.36
N LEU A 196 -15.09 -8.51 22.48
CA LEU A 196 -16.23 -7.58 22.60
C LEU A 196 -15.89 -6.16 22.15
N PHE A 197 -14.79 -5.57 22.64
CA PHE A 197 -14.42 -4.20 22.26
C PHE A 197 -14.01 -4.08 20.79
N PHE A 198 -13.29 -5.08 20.26
CA PHE A 198 -12.95 -5.10 18.83
C PHE A 198 -14.22 -5.19 17.98
N THR A 199 -15.13 -6.13 18.28
CA THR A 199 -16.36 -6.33 17.51
C THR A 199 -17.26 -5.10 17.59
N LEU A 200 -17.39 -4.48 18.76
CA LEU A 200 -18.20 -3.28 18.94
C LEU A 200 -17.76 -2.16 18.00
N ILE A 201 -16.47 -1.87 17.93
CA ILE A 201 -15.95 -0.78 17.08
C ILE A 201 -15.87 -1.19 15.61
N SER A 202 -15.43 -2.41 15.31
CA SER A 202 -15.28 -2.86 13.93
C SER A 202 -16.62 -3.21 13.26
N SER A 203 -17.71 -3.36 14.03
CA SER A 203 -19.06 -3.55 13.50
C SER A 203 -19.48 -2.43 12.54
N PHE A 204 -19.04 -1.20 12.80
CA PHE A 204 -19.29 -0.01 11.99
C PHE A 204 -18.75 -0.09 10.54
N ILE A 205 -17.83 -1.02 10.26
CA ILE A 205 -17.34 -1.29 8.90
C ILE A 205 -17.74 -2.70 8.44
N TYR A 206 -17.72 -3.72 9.31
CA TYR A 206 -18.01 -5.09 8.91
C TYR A 206 -19.48 -5.36 8.64
N ILE A 207 -20.42 -4.79 9.42
CA ILE A 207 -21.86 -5.01 9.20
C ILE A 207 -22.29 -4.45 7.85
N PRO A 208 -21.99 -3.17 7.50
CA PRO A 208 -22.39 -2.65 6.18
C PRO A 208 -21.71 -3.39 5.02
N LEU A 209 -20.43 -3.77 5.16
CA LEU A 209 -19.75 -4.57 4.14
C LEU A 209 -20.40 -5.95 3.96
N TYR A 210 -20.82 -6.59 5.06
CA TYR A 210 -21.52 -7.85 5.01
C TYR A 210 -22.88 -7.71 4.31
N ILE A 211 -23.67 -6.69 4.66
CA ILE A 211 -24.95 -6.39 4.00
C ILE A 211 -24.75 -6.15 2.51
N ASN A 212 -23.75 -5.35 2.11
CA ASN A 212 -23.44 -5.09 0.71
C ASN A 212 -23.01 -6.38 -0.02
N SER A 213 -22.30 -7.28 0.66
CA SER A 213 -21.91 -8.58 0.08
C SER A 213 -23.12 -9.49 -0.19
N LEU A 214 -24.16 -9.44 0.65
CA LEU A 214 -25.41 -10.19 0.47
C LEU A 214 -26.22 -9.67 -0.73
N SER A 215 -26.22 -8.36 -0.99
CA SER A 215 -26.88 -7.83 -2.20
C SER A 215 -26.17 -8.25 -3.50
N GLN A 216 -24.86 -8.52 -3.45
CA GLN A 216 -24.09 -8.92 -4.63
C GLN A 216 -24.24 -10.41 -5.00
N THR A 217 -24.75 -11.26 -4.12
CA THR A 217 -24.88 -12.71 -4.38
C THR A 217 -26.01 -13.08 -5.35
N GLN A 218 -26.82 -12.12 -5.79
CA GLN A 218 -27.97 -12.37 -6.67
C GLN A 218 -27.60 -12.62 -8.15
N TYR A 219 -26.34 -12.41 -8.55
CA TYR A 219 -25.89 -12.64 -9.92
C TYR A 219 -25.12 -13.97 -10.03
N PRO A 220 -25.49 -14.89 -10.94
CA PRO A 220 -24.68 -16.07 -11.20
C PRO A 220 -23.37 -15.63 -11.86
N PHE A 221 -22.22 -15.90 -11.23
CA PHE A 221 -20.90 -15.65 -11.79
C PHE A 221 -19.97 -16.83 -11.55
N ASN A 222 -19.02 -17.03 -12.47
CA ASN A 222 -18.02 -18.08 -12.36
C ASN A 222 -16.91 -17.65 -11.38
N LEU A 223 -16.93 -18.24 -10.18
CA LEU A 223 -15.95 -17.98 -9.11
C LEU A 223 -14.51 -18.29 -9.53
N ASP A 224 -14.30 -19.34 -10.32
CA ASP A 224 -12.96 -19.70 -10.81
C ASP A 224 -12.40 -18.66 -11.76
N ASN A 225 -13.25 -18.13 -12.67
CA ASN A 225 -12.85 -17.05 -13.56
C ASN A 225 -12.48 -15.80 -12.77
N TYR A 226 -13.30 -15.41 -11.79
CA TYR A 226 -13.04 -14.28 -10.90
C TYR A 226 -11.67 -14.39 -10.21
N TYR A 227 -11.38 -15.53 -9.58
CA TYR A 227 -10.12 -15.74 -8.88
C TYR A 227 -8.93 -15.81 -9.83
N ASN A 228 -9.09 -16.42 -11.01
CA ASN A 228 -8.02 -16.46 -12.00
C ASN A 228 -7.67 -15.05 -12.48
N ILE A 229 -8.66 -14.21 -12.79
CA ILE A 229 -8.42 -12.81 -13.15
C ILE A 229 -7.70 -12.09 -11.99
N LEU A 230 -8.21 -12.19 -10.76
CA LEU A 230 -7.65 -11.44 -9.65
C LEU A 230 -6.23 -11.88 -9.29
N TYR A 231 -6.00 -13.19 -9.17
CA TYR A 231 -4.77 -13.74 -8.63
C TYR A 231 -3.67 -13.96 -9.66
N ASN A 232 -4.01 -14.13 -10.94
CA ASN A 232 -3.01 -14.42 -11.96
C ASN A 232 -2.85 -13.26 -12.97
N PHE A 233 -3.91 -12.48 -13.24
CA PHE A 233 -3.84 -11.35 -14.18
C PHE A 233 -3.48 -10.05 -13.48
N ARG A 234 -4.18 -9.75 -12.39
CA ARG A 234 -4.23 -8.38 -11.87
C ARG A 234 -3.15 -8.09 -10.83
N LEU A 235 -3.00 -8.92 -9.81
CA LEU A 235 -2.04 -8.72 -8.72
C LEU A 235 -1.35 -10.01 -8.27
N PRO A 236 -0.72 -10.79 -9.19
CA PRO A 236 -0.08 -12.06 -8.84
C PRO A 236 0.93 -11.95 -7.71
N HIS A 237 1.67 -10.84 -7.67
CA HIS A 237 2.69 -10.55 -6.66
C HIS A 237 2.14 -10.25 -5.25
N HIS A 238 0.82 -10.18 -5.05
CA HIS A 238 0.21 -10.05 -3.72
C HIS A 238 -0.48 -11.33 -3.24
N PHE A 239 -0.87 -12.22 -4.15
CA PHE A 239 -1.69 -13.39 -3.83
C PHE A 239 -0.91 -14.71 -3.93
N ASN A 240 -0.09 -14.86 -4.97
CA ASN A 240 0.58 -16.13 -5.27
C ASN A 240 2.02 -16.13 -4.74
N PRO A 241 2.32 -16.89 -3.67
CA PRO A 241 3.64 -16.88 -3.04
C PRO A 241 4.76 -17.36 -3.96
N LEU A 242 4.43 -18.19 -4.95
CA LEU A 242 5.39 -18.72 -5.93
C LEU A 242 5.84 -17.65 -6.94
N LEU A 243 5.05 -16.59 -7.13
CA LEU A 243 5.35 -15.50 -8.05
C LEU A 243 6.04 -14.31 -7.37
N PHE A 244 6.31 -14.40 -6.05
CA PHE A 244 7.03 -13.36 -5.34
C PHE A 244 8.52 -13.39 -5.71
N SER A 245 9.17 -12.23 -5.72
CA SER A 245 10.58 -12.17 -6.10
C SER A 245 11.45 -12.97 -5.10
N LEU A 246 12.34 -13.81 -5.63
CA LEU A 246 13.31 -14.54 -4.81
C LEU A 246 14.19 -13.59 -3.98
N LYS A 247 14.47 -12.40 -4.52
CA LYS A 247 15.19 -11.33 -3.81
C LYS A 247 14.46 -10.89 -2.54
N SER A 248 13.12 -10.82 -2.54
CA SER A 248 12.32 -10.49 -1.35
C SER A 248 12.43 -11.57 -0.29
N TYR A 249 12.32 -12.85 -0.68
CA TYR A 249 12.50 -13.98 0.25
C TYR A 249 13.89 -13.98 0.87
N PHE A 250 14.94 -13.82 0.06
CA PHE A 250 16.32 -13.79 0.53
C PHE A 250 16.57 -12.67 1.55
N LYS A 251 16.13 -11.44 1.24
CA LYS A 251 16.22 -10.30 2.17
C LYS A 251 15.48 -10.57 3.47
N PHE A 252 14.26 -11.11 3.39
CA PHE A 252 13.43 -11.41 4.55
C PHE A 252 14.04 -12.49 5.43
N ILE A 253 14.52 -13.60 4.84
CA ILE A 253 15.14 -14.72 5.56
C ILE A 253 16.43 -14.28 6.24
N ILE A 254 17.31 -13.53 5.55
CA ILE A 254 18.53 -12.99 6.17
C ILE A 254 18.20 -12.14 7.39
N LEU A 255 17.26 -11.19 7.24
CA LEU A 255 16.85 -10.31 8.33
C LEU A 255 16.30 -11.12 9.51
N LEU A 256 15.45 -12.11 9.23
CA LEU A 256 14.87 -12.98 10.24
C LEU A 256 15.94 -13.78 10.97
N THR A 257 16.86 -14.43 10.25
CA THR A 257 17.94 -15.25 10.84
C THR A 257 18.88 -14.44 11.72
N ILE A 258 19.35 -13.26 11.24
CA ILE A 258 20.21 -12.38 12.04
C ILE A 258 19.47 -11.90 13.30
N SER A 259 18.17 -11.61 13.17
CA SER A 259 17.36 -11.16 14.30
C SER A 259 17.15 -12.26 15.33
N ILE A 260 16.89 -13.51 14.91
CA ILE A 260 16.79 -14.67 15.80
C ILE A 260 18.10 -14.87 16.56
N TYR A 261 19.25 -14.80 15.88
CA TYR A 261 20.55 -14.86 16.52
C TYR A 261 20.73 -13.75 17.56
N ALA A 262 20.38 -12.50 17.21
CA ALA A 262 20.45 -11.35 18.12
C ALA A 262 19.51 -11.50 19.33
N LEU A 263 18.34 -12.10 19.13
CA LEU A 263 17.29 -12.27 20.13
C LEU A 263 17.77 -13.01 21.38
N SER A 264 18.62 -14.02 21.20
CA SER A 264 19.20 -14.85 22.28
C SER A 264 19.93 -14.03 23.37
N THR A 265 20.34 -12.80 23.04
CA THR A 265 21.11 -11.95 23.94
C THR A 265 20.29 -10.86 24.63
N ILE A 266 19.02 -10.68 24.25
CA ILE A 266 18.15 -9.63 24.78
C ILE A 266 17.33 -10.20 25.94
N LYS A 267 17.61 -9.75 27.17
CA LYS A 267 16.88 -10.19 28.37
C LYS A 267 15.69 -9.28 28.66
N THR A 268 14.52 -9.62 28.10
CA THR A 268 13.25 -8.92 28.33
C THR A 268 12.11 -9.87 28.63
N LYS A 269 11.15 -9.42 29.45
CA LYS A 269 9.96 -10.21 29.82
C LYS A 269 8.97 -10.41 28.67
N PHE A 270 9.07 -9.59 27.62
CA PHE A 270 8.17 -9.62 26.45
C PHE A 270 8.70 -10.50 25.30
N LEU A 271 9.84 -11.18 25.51
CA LEU A 271 10.54 -11.92 24.47
C LEU A 271 9.73 -13.12 23.99
N SER A 272 9.07 -13.81 24.91
CA SER A 272 8.21 -14.95 24.61
C SER A 272 6.99 -14.51 23.82
N GLU A 273 6.35 -13.38 24.16
CA GLU A 273 5.25 -12.84 23.37
C GLU A 273 5.68 -12.47 21.95
N ILE A 274 6.81 -11.78 21.78
CA ILE A 274 7.28 -11.40 20.42
C ILE A 274 7.63 -12.64 19.60
N THR A 275 8.35 -13.60 20.19
CA THR A 275 8.70 -14.85 19.52
C THR A 275 7.43 -15.60 19.10
N LEU A 276 6.43 -15.71 19.98
CA LEU A 276 5.15 -16.35 19.66
C LEU A 276 4.40 -15.61 18.55
N PHE A 277 4.41 -14.27 18.56
CA PHE A 277 3.80 -13.45 17.51
C PHE A 277 4.44 -13.75 16.13
N ILE A 278 5.77 -13.81 16.07
CA ILE A 278 6.52 -14.14 14.84
C ILE A 278 6.20 -15.57 14.38
N ILE A 279 6.18 -16.54 15.29
CA ILE A 279 5.87 -17.94 14.97
C ILE A 279 4.46 -18.08 14.40
N ILE A 280 3.45 -17.44 14.99
CA ILE A 280 2.06 -17.48 14.48
C ILE A 280 1.99 -16.94 13.06
N ILE A 281 2.68 -15.83 12.77
CA ILE A 281 2.72 -15.27 11.41
C ILE A 281 3.40 -16.25 10.45
N ALA A 282 4.57 -16.81 10.82
CA ALA A 282 5.31 -17.74 9.99
C ALA A 282 4.50 -19.01 9.67
N LEU A 283 3.83 -19.59 10.68
CA LEU A 283 2.92 -20.73 10.50
C LEU A 283 1.73 -20.37 9.62
N GLY A 284 1.15 -19.18 9.78
CA GLY A 284 0.07 -18.72 8.91
C GLY A 284 0.52 -18.51 7.45
N MET A 285 1.75 -18.03 7.22
CA MET A 285 2.32 -17.92 5.86
C MET A 285 2.56 -19.30 5.24
N LEU A 286 3.04 -20.27 6.02
CA LEU A 286 3.18 -21.65 5.57
C LEU A 286 1.81 -22.26 5.24
N PHE A 287 0.84 -22.14 6.15
CA PHE A 287 -0.53 -22.61 5.95
C PHE A 287 -1.18 -21.98 4.71
N TYR A 288 -1.05 -20.66 4.54
CA TYR A 288 -1.52 -19.96 3.35
C TYR A 288 -0.86 -20.52 2.08
N THR A 289 0.45 -20.75 2.09
CA THR A 289 1.19 -21.26 0.92
C THR A 289 0.73 -22.66 0.52
N ILE A 290 0.58 -23.58 1.49
CA ILE A 290 0.11 -24.96 1.26
C ILE A 290 -1.32 -24.95 0.75
N THR A 291 -2.23 -24.24 1.42
CA THR A 291 -3.65 -24.21 1.04
C THR A 291 -3.88 -23.51 -0.30
N PHE A 292 -3.18 -22.41 -0.57
CA PHE A 292 -3.31 -21.66 -1.82
C PHE A 292 -2.66 -22.38 -3.01
N SER A 293 -1.41 -22.84 -2.84
CA SER A 293 -0.58 -23.32 -3.96
C SER A 293 -0.69 -24.82 -4.18
N THR A 294 -0.75 -25.62 -3.11
CA THR A 294 -0.80 -27.08 -3.19
C THR A 294 -2.23 -27.58 -3.29
N LEU A 295 -3.12 -27.10 -2.42
CA LEU A 295 -4.53 -27.52 -2.40
C LEU A 295 -5.42 -26.72 -3.34
N SER A 296 -4.90 -25.67 -4.00
CA SER A 296 -5.63 -24.80 -4.92
C SER A 296 -6.91 -24.18 -4.32
N ILE A 297 -6.96 -23.97 -2.99
CA ILE A 297 -8.11 -23.39 -2.31
C ILE A 297 -8.09 -21.87 -2.51
N LYS A 298 -8.60 -21.39 -3.65
CA LYS A 298 -8.54 -19.98 -4.06
C LYS A 298 -9.18 -19.00 -3.06
N TYR A 299 -10.16 -19.43 -2.26
CA TYR A 299 -10.80 -18.60 -1.22
C TYR A 299 -9.81 -18.06 -0.19
N ILE A 300 -8.74 -18.82 0.13
CA ILE A 300 -7.74 -18.37 1.12
C ILE A 300 -6.99 -17.13 0.62
N GLY A 301 -6.90 -16.93 -0.70
CA GLY A 301 -6.20 -15.80 -1.31
C GLY A 301 -6.71 -14.44 -0.84
N ILE A 302 -8.01 -14.32 -0.58
CA ILE A 302 -8.64 -13.08 -0.08
C ILE A 302 -8.03 -12.64 1.27
N THR A 303 -7.55 -13.59 2.07
CA THR A 303 -6.94 -13.30 3.37
C THR A 303 -5.61 -12.54 3.23
N GLN A 304 -4.92 -12.64 2.08
CA GLN A 304 -3.62 -12.00 1.80
C GLN A 304 -2.65 -12.11 2.98
N TRP A 305 -2.51 -13.31 3.57
CA TRP A 305 -1.81 -13.47 4.85
C TRP A 305 -0.36 -12.97 4.83
N PHE A 306 0.32 -13.02 3.69
CA PHE A 306 1.68 -12.49 3.51
C PHE A 306 1.82 -10.98 3.81
N LYS A 307 0.73 -10.21 3.85
CA LYS A 307 0.73 -8.82 4.35
C LYS A 307 1.23 -8.71 5.79
N THR A 308 1.06 -9.76 6.59
CA THR A 308 1.54 -9.81 7.98
C THR A 308 3.07 -9.89 8.10
N SER A 309 3.80 -10.19 7.01
CA SER A 309 5.27 -10.20 7.01
C SER A 309 5.88 -8.87 7.44
N ILE A 310 5.18 -7.74 7.23
CA ILE A 310 5.60 -6.41 7.67
C ILE A 310 5.82 -6.34 9.19
N TRP A 311 5.05 -7.11 9.97
CA TRP A 311 5.17 -7.14 11.43
C TRP A 311 6.41 -7.91 11.89
N ILE A 312 6.77 -9.00 11.18
CA ILE A 312 8.02 -9.71 11.43
C ILE A 312 9.20 -8.77 11.14
N THR A 313 9.21 -8.12 9.97
CA THR A 313 10.24 -7.15 9.60
C THR A 313 10.37 -6.03 10.64
N MET A 314 9.25 -5.52 11.16
CA MET A 314 9.25 -4.53 12.24
C MET A 314 9.95 -5.04 13.50
N PHE A 315 9.56 -6.22 14.01
CA PHE A 315 10.17 -6.78 15.22
C PHE A 315 11.66 -7.08 15.01
N CYS A 316 12.02 -7.68 13.88
CA CYS A 316 13.41 -7.92 13.50
C CYS A 316 14.24 -6.64 13.54
N ALA A 317 13.75 -5.56 12.92
CA ALA A 317 14.44 -4.26 12.92
C ALA A 317 14.61 -3.68 14.34
N ILE A 318 13.58 -3.79 15.19
CA ILE A 318 13.66 -3.35 16.60
C ILE A 318 14.69 -4.18 17.38
N ILE A 319 14.68 -5.51 17.23
CA ILE A 319 15.63 -6.42 17.87
C ILE A 319 17.07 -6.06 17.49
N LEU A 320 17.32 -5.81 16.20
CA LEU A 320 18.63 -5.39 15.72
C LEU A 320 19.05 -4.02 16.28
N ALA A 321 18.12 -3.07 16.41
CA ALA A 321 18.41 -1.77 17.02
C ALA A 321 18.88 -1.92 18.47
N VAL A 322 18.18 -2.72 19.27
CA VAL A 322 18.54 -3.00 20.67
C VAL A 322 19.89 -3.74 20.74
N LYS A 323 20.13 -4.71 19.86
CA LYS A 323 21.40 -5.44 19.81
C LYS A 323 22.57 -4.53 19.45
N ALA A 324 22.40 -3.62 18.50
CA ALA A 324 23.42 -2.65 18.09
C ALA A 324 23.82 -1.75 19.27
N GLU A 325 22.85 -1.29 20.07
CA GLU A 325 23.13 -0.52 21.28
C GLU A 325 23.91 -1.33 22.34
N LEU A 326 23.55 -2.61 22.56
CA LEU A 326 24.30 -3.48 23.48
C LEU A 326 25.76 -3.68 23.04
N ILE A 327 26.00 -3.84 21.73
CA ILE A 327 27.34 -3.94 21.16
C ILE A 327 28.10 -2.62 21.37
N TYR A 328 27.46 -1.48 21.06
CA TYR A 328 28.05 -0.15 21.26
C TYR A 328 28.48 0.08 22.72
N HIS A 329 27.63 -0.28 23.69
CA HIS A 329 28.00 -0.17 25.10
C HIS A 329 29.17 -1.07 25.49
N LYS A 330 29.23 -2.31 24.99
CA LYS A 330 30.35 -3.22 25.25
C LYS A 330 31.66 -2.71 24.67
N ILE A 331 31.63 -2.11 23.47
CA ILE A 331 32.80 -1.53 22.80
C ILE A 331 33.25 -0.26 23.52
N SER A 332 32.33 0.67 23.80
CA SER A 332 32.64 1.93 24.48
C SER A 332 33.18 1.75 25.91
N GLN A 333 32.74 0.72 26.64
CA GLN A 333 33.32 0.37 27.93
C GLN A 333 34.77 -0.14 27.83
N ARG A 334 35.11 -0.87 26.76
CA ARG A 334 36.48 -1.36 26.52
C ARG A 334 37.41 -0.23 26.08
N ILE A 335 36.90 0.70 25.28
CA ILE A 335 37.69 1.80 24.72
C ILE A 335 37.47 3.05 25.58
N ARG A 336 38.14 3.11 26.75
CA ARG A 336 38.05 4.19 27.75
C ARG A 336 38.33 5.59 27.17
N LEU A 337 39.04 5.66 26.04
CA LEU A 337 39.42 6.88 25.31
C LEU A 337 38.28 7.49 24.46
N PHE A 338 37.24 6.72 24.10
CA PHE A 338 36.11 7.22 23.31
C PHE A 338 34.91 7.62 24.20
N ARG A 339 35.16 8.46 25.22
CA ARG A 339 34.10 9.31 25.79
C ARG A 339 33.77 10.44 24.82
N MET A 340 33.49 10.12 23.56
CA MET A 340 32.80 11.07 22.69
C MET A 340 31.43 11.35 23.31
N ASN A 341 31.06 12.62 23.36
CA ASN A 341 29.74 13.05 23.80
C ASN A 341 28.70 12.21 23.06
N GLN A 342 27.89 11.43 23.79
CA GLN A 342 26.89 10.53 23.20
C GLN A 342 25.96 11.31 22.26
N ASN A 343 25.69 12.57 22.59
CA ASN A 343 24.91 13.47 21.74
C ASN A 343 25.60 13.76 20.41
N ALA A 344 26.93 13.89 20.36
CA ALA A 344 27.69 14.12 19.13
C ALA A 344 27.76 12.86 18.25
N VAL A 345 27.91 11.66 18.83
CA VAL A 345 27.83 10.40 18.07
C VAL A 345 26.43 10.22 17.48
N MET A 346 25.38 10.52 18.26
CA MET A 346 24.01 10.53 17.78
C MET A 346 23.81 11.54 16.66
N LEU A 347 24.29 12.78 16.85
CA LEU A 347 24.23 13.83 15.84
C LEU A 347 24.93 13.38 14.55
N LEU A 348 26.12 12.78 14.63
CA LEU A 348 26.86 12.25 13.49
C LEU A 348 26.14 11.07 12.83
N ILE A 349 25.56 10.13 13.58
CA ILE A 349 24.74 9.04 13.03
C ILE A 349 23.50 9.56 12.31
N PHE A 350 22.94 10.69 12.73
CA PHE A 350 21.78 11.31 12.06
C PHE A 350 22.18 12.18 10.87
N ILE A 351 23.22 12.98 11.03
CA ILE A 351 23.68 13.97 10.06
C ILE A 351 24.49 13.30 8.96
N ILE A 352 25.35 12.33 9.24
CA ILE A 352 26.21 11.71 8.21
C ILE A 352 25.37 11.00 7.14
N PRO A 353 24.35 10.17 7.46
CA PRO A 353 23.47 9.64 6.42
C PRO A 353 22.69 10.74 5.72
N PHE A 354 22.25 11.79 6.42
CA PHE A 354 21.53 12.90 5.77
C PHE A 354 22.42 13.68 4.81
N ILE A 355 23.67 13.97 5.19
CA ILE A 355 24.69 14.61 4.36
C ILE A 355 25.08 13.67 3.23
N LEU A 356 25.38 12.40 3.48
CA LEU A 356 25.74 11.44 2.43
C LEU A 356 24.60 11.25 1.44
N ILE A 357 23.36 11.13 1.92
CA ILE A 357 22.17 11.00 1.08
C ILE A 357 21.96 12.31 0.29
N SER A 358 22.03 13.48 0.93
CA SER A 358 21.90 14.78 0.25
C SER A 358 23.05 15.06 -0.72
N PHE A 359 24.26 14.59 -0.42
CA PHE A 359 25.46 14.72 -1.24
C PHE A 359 25.40 13.78 -2.45
N ILE A 360 25.02 12.52 -2.23
CA ILE A 360 24.71 11.55 -3.29
C ILE A 360 23.60 12.10 -4.20
N PHE A 361 22.58 12.76 -3.64
CA PHE A 361 21.50 13.34 -4.44
C PHE A 361 21.90 14.63 -5.20
N ASN A 362 22.68 15.52 -4.59
CA ASN A 362 23.18 16.73 -5.25
C ASN A 362 24.23 16.43 -6.32
N ILE A 363 25.14 15.48 -6.09
CA ILE A 363 26.21 15.16 -7.06
C ILE A 363 25.68 14.34 -8.22
N ILE A 364 24.74 13.41 -7.98
CA ILE A 364 24.26 12.55 -9.06
C ILE A 364 23.26 13.29 -9.94
N GLY A 365 22.72 14.45 -9.52
CA GLY A 365 21.83 15.26 -10.36
C GLY A 365 20.69 14.43 -10.97
N ASN A 366 20.25 13.39 -10.26
CA ASN A 366 19.46 12.34 -10.87
C ASN A 366 18.05 12.89 -11.10
N GLU A 367 17.65 13.09 -12.35
CA GLU A 367 16.28 13.51 -12.70
C GLU A 367 15.23 12.65 -11.99
N ASN A 368 15.53 11.36 -11.75
CA ASN A 368 14.66 10.44 -11.02
C ASN A 368 14.44 10.79 -9.54
N PHE A 369 15.16 11.75 -8.94
CA PHE A 369 14.93 12.23 -7.58
C PHE A 369 13.99 13.43 -7.55
N ASN A 370 14.14 14.37 -8.49
CA ASN A 370 13.18 15.47 -8.70
C ASN A 370 11.80 14.92 -9.07
N LYS A 371 11.75 13.76 -9.74
CA LYS A 371 10.50 13.02 -10.01
C LYS A 371 9.76 12.52 -8.76
N ARG A 372 10.34 12.59 -7.55
CA ARG A 372 9.81 11.93 -6.35
C ARG A 372 9.03 12.85 -5.40
N TYR A 373 8.95 14.15 -5.65
CA TYR A 373 8.29 15.11 -4.75
C TYR A 373 7.17 15.87 -5.46
N TYR A 374 5.93 15.49 -5.17
CA TYR A 374 4.73 16.13 -5.72
C TYR A 374 4.09 17.06 -4.67
N ILE A 375 4.71 18.22 -4.41
CA ILE A 375 4.13 19.26 -3.55
C ILE A 375 4.08 20.59 -4.31
N ASN A 376 2.87 21.11 -4.52
CA ASN A 376 2.56 22.51 -4.86
C ASN A 376 3.35 23.14 -6.03
N ASN A 377 3.15 22.68 -7.27
CA ASN A 377 3.76 23.21 -8.50
C ASN A 377 5.30 23.26 -8.55
N LEU A 378 6.02 22.79 -7.53
CA LEU A 378 7.49 22.71 -7.50
C LEU A 378 8.04 21.57 -8.39
N TYR A 379 7.15 20.73 -8.92
CA TYR A 379 7.48 19.68 -9.87
C TYR A 379 7.61 20.25 -11.29
N LYS A 380 8.72 19.99 -11.97
CA LYS A 380 8.83 20.25 -13.40
C LYS A 380 7.86 19.33 -14.14
N LYS A 381 6.69 19.86 -14.50
CA LYS A 381 5.65 19.12 -15.24
C LYS A 381 6.27 18.54 -16.51
N GLU A 382 6.46 17.23 -16.52
CA GLU A 382 6.81 16.52 -17.74
C GLU A 382 5.73 16.75 -18.79
N ASN A 383 6.08 16.51 -20.06
CA ASN A 383 5.18 16.72 -21.19
C ASN A 383 3.82 16.00 -21.00
N ILE A 384 3.79 14.85 -20.32
CA ILE A 384 2.56 14.12 -19.99
C ILE A 384 1.65 14.87 -19.01
N HIS A 385 2.20 15.51 -17.98
CA HIS A 385 1.41 16.31 -17.04
C HIS A 385 0.87 17.58 -17.69
N LEU A 386 1.64 18.17 -18.63
CA LEU A 386 1.14 19.28 -19.45
C LEU A 386 -0.02 18.83 -20.34
N MET A 387 0.08 17.63 -20.92
CA MET A 387 -1.02 17.01 -21.68
C MET A 387 -2.26 16.80 -20.80
N HIS A 388 -2.14 16.21 -19.61
CA HIS A 388 -3.27 16.03 -18.69
C HIS A 388 -3.90 17.35 -18.26
N TYR A 389 -3.06 18.34 -17.96
CA TYR A 389 -3.53 19.66 -17.60
C TYR A 389 -4.31 20.29 -18.75
N TRP A 390 -3.80 20.21 -19.99
CA TRP A 390 -4.49 20.71 -21.17
C TRP A 390 -5.84 20.00 -21.36
N ILE A 391 -5.88 18.67 -21.25
CA ILE A 391 -7.12 17.88 -21.34
C ILE A 391 -8.12 18.36 -20.29
N SER A 392 -7.70 18.54 -19.03
CA SER A 392 -8.59 18.97 -17.94
C SER A 392 -9.29 20.30 -18.20
N LYS A 393 -8.69 21.17 -19.04
CA LYS A 393 -9.17 22.53 -19.33
C LYS A 393 -9.91 22.65 -20.67
N ASN A 394 -9.63 21.79 -21.65
CA ASN A 394 -10.07 21.98 -23.04
C ASN A 394 -11.05 20.92 -23.55
N THR A 395 -11.36 19.87 -22.77
CA THR A 395 -12.32 18.83 -23.16
C THR A 395 -13.55 18.84 -22.26
N ASP A 396 -14.66 18.26 -22.71
CA ASP A 396 -15.88 18.15 -21.90
C ASP A 396 -15.65 17.17 -20.74
N VAL A 397 -16.27 17.42 -19.59
CA VAL A 397 -16.18 16.55 -18.41
C VAL A 397 -16.71 15.14 -18.70
N ASN A 398 -17.64 15.01 -19.64
CA ASN A 398 -18.25 13.75 -20.06
C ASN A 398 -17.45 13.01 -21.14
N ASP A 399 -16.41 13.62 -21.70
CA ASP A 399 -15.58 12.98 -22.72
C ASP A 399 -14.88 11.75 -22.14
N VAL A 400 -14.88 10.66 -22.92
CA VAL A 400 -14.26 9.37 -22.56
C VAL A 400 -12.96 9.20 -23.32
N PHE A 401 -11.91 8.82 -22.58
CA PHE A 401 -10.55 8.71 -23.09
C PHE A 401 -10.08 7.26 -23.08
N ILE A 402 -9.14 6.97 -23.99
CA ILE A 402 -8.24 5.84 -23.89
C ILE A 402 -6.81 6.36 -23.77
N THR A 403 -6.13 5.96 -22.69
CA THR A 403 -4.70 6.19 -22.47
C THR A 403 -3.96 4.85 -22.43
N PHE A 404 -2.64 4.90 -22.46
CA PHE A 404 -1.80 3.72 -22.29
C PHE A 404 -1.93 3.17 -20.85
N PRO A 405 -1.95 1.83 -20.66
CA PRO A 405 -2.18 1.19 -19.37
C PRO A 405 -1.29 1.64 -18.20
N SER A 406 -0.06 2.06 -18.47
CA SER A 406 0.88 2.54 -17.44
C SER A 406 0.67 3.99 -17.00
N ASP A 407 -0.27 4.73 -17.58
CA ASP A 407 -0.61 6.09 -17.17
C ASP A 407 -1.52 6.12 -15.93
N PHE A 408 -0.94 5.92 -14.76
CA PHE A 408 -1.69 5.94 -13.49
C PHE A 408 -2.07 7.34 -13.00
N SER A 409 -1.55 8.38 -13.65
CA SER A 409 -1.82 9.79 -13.35
C SER A 409 -3.00 10.37 -14.14
N PHE A 410 -3.41 9.74 -15.24
CA PHE A 410 -4.41 10.30 -16.15
C PHE A 410 -5.73 10.70 -15.46
N GLN A 411 -6.47 9.73 -14.90
CA GLN A 411 -7.79 9.98 -14.32
C GLN A 411 -7.77 11.06 -13.23
N PRO A 412 -6.83 11.05 -12.27
CA PRO A 412 -6.84 12.02 -11.21
C PRO A 412 -6.28 13.41 -11.62
N GLU A 413 -5.44 13.51 -12.65
CA GLU A 413 -4.91 14.80 -13.13
C GLU A 413 -5.78 15.43 -14.21
N ALA A 414 -6.13 14.66 -15.25
CA ALA A 414 -6.99 15.12 -16.34
C ALA A 414 -8.44 15.29 -15.90
N LYS A 415 -8.86 14.60 -14.82
CA LYS A 415 -10.24 14.59 -14.32
C LYS A 415 -11.25 14.23 -15.42
N ARG A 416 -10.92 13.19 -16.19
CA ARG A 416 -11.75 12.66 -17.28
C ARG A 416 -11.94 11.16 -17.12
N ALA A 417 -13.02 10.66 -17.70
CA ALA A 417 -13.40 9.25 -17.64
C ALA A 417 -12.47 8.40 -18.51
N LEU A 418 -12.12 7.22 -18.01
CA LEU A 418 -11.54 6.15 -18.81
C LEU A 418 -12.57 5.08 -19.11
N ILE A 419 -12.37 4.40 -20.23
CA ILE A 419 -13.12 3.19 -20.58
C ILE A 419 -12.70 1.97 -19.74
N SER A 420 -11.40 1.86 -19.45
CA SER A 420 -10.78 0.77 -18.72
C SER A 420 -9.36 1.17 -18.35
N GLY A 421 -8.93 0.77 -17.17
CA GLY A 421 -7.59 1.02 -16.64
C GLY A 421 -7.06 -0.23 -15.94
N TYR A 422 -5.74 -0.36 -15.86
CA TYR A 422 -5.12 -1.52 -15.22
C TYR A 422 -5.28 -1.49 -13.71
N LYS A 423 -5.14 -0.32 -13.08
CA LYS A 423 -5.10 -0.21 -11.62
C LYS A 423 -6.47 -0.17 -10.95
N ALA A 424 -7.30 0.80 -11.35
CA ALA A 424 -8.55 1.11 -10.67
C ALA A 424 -9.58 -0.01 -10.81
N ILE A 425 -9.72 -0.84 -9.77
CA ILE A 425 -10.66 -1.97 -9.76
C ILE A 425 -11.31 -2.18 -8.39
N LEU A 426 -12.59 -2.54 -8.41
CA LEU A 426 -13.32 -2.98 -7.22
C LEU A 426 -13.00 -4.44 -6.91
N ILE A 427 -11.87 -4.69 -6.24
CA ILE A 427 -11.36 -6.04 -5.93
C ILE A 427 -12.40 -6.92 -5.24
N HIS A 428 -13.34 -6.35 -4.49
CA HIS A 428 -14.33 -7.12 -3.73
C HIS A 428 -15.67 -7.33 -4.45
N ASN A 429 -15.89 -6.66 -5.59
CA ASN A 429 -17.13 -6.82 -6.35
C ASN A 429 -16.96 -7.96 -7.37
N LYS A 430 -17.55 -9.10 -7.06
CA LYS A 430 -17.41 -10.34 -7.86
C LYS A 430 -18.03 -10.23 -9.26
N THR A 431 -19.00 -9.33 -9.44
CA THR A 431 -19.65 -9.11 -10.74
C THR A 431 -18.90 -8.11 -11.62
N PHE A 432 -18.15 -7.18 -11.00
CA PHE A 432 -17.40 -6.15 -11.71
C PHE A 432 -16.12 -6.70 -12.34
N ILE A 433 -15.36 -7.55 -11.64
CA ILE A 433 -14.05 -8.01 -12.10
C ILE A 433 -14.09 -8.70 -13.47
N PRO A 434 -15.02 -9.64 -13.76
CA PRO A 434 -15.12 -10.22 -15.10
C PRO A 434 -15.46 -9.19 -16.18
N LYS A 435 -16.41 -8.28 -15.93
CA LYS A 435 -16.80 -7.22 -16.87
C LYS A 435 -15.65 -6.25 -17.16
N TRP A 436 -14.92 -5.87 -16.12
CA TRP A 436 -13.71 -5.06 -16.24
C TRP A 436 -12.66 -5.78 -17.09
N TYR A 437 -12.40 -7.06 -16.81
CA TYR A 437 -11.42 -7.84 -17.55
C TYR A 437 -11.80 -7.98 -19.02
N ASP A 438 -13.06 -8.24 -19.34
CA ASP A 438 -13.53 -8.31 -20.73
C ASP A 438 -13.33 -6.97 -21.46
N SER A 439 -13.63 -5.86 -20.77
CA SER A 439 -13.41 -4.51 -21.31
C SER A 439 -11.92 -4.24 -21.51
N TYR A 440 -11.08 -4.53 -20.51
CA TYR A 440 -9.63 -4.38 -20.55
C TYR A 440 -9.00 -5.23 -21.67
N LYS A 441 -9.38 -6.51 -21.76
CA LYS A 441 -8.95 -7.43 -22.81
C LYS A 441 -9.36 -6.92 -24.18
N SER A 442 -10.57 -6.37 -24.33
CA SER A 442 -11.04 -5.83 -25.61
C SER A 442 -10.26 -4.59 -26.06
N VAL A 443 -9.91 -3.70 -25.12
CA VAL A 443 -9.19 -2.44 -25.42
C VAL A 443 -7.70 -2.68 -25.66
N PHE A 444 -7.07 -3.50 -24.82
CA PHE A 444 -5.60 -3.68 -24.83
C PHE A 444 -5.14 -5.03 -25.42
N ASN A 445 -6.06 -5.82 -25.98
CA ASN A 445 -5.79 -7.13 -26.59
C ASN A 445 -4.87 -8.04 -25.76
N THR A 446 -5.06 -8.06 -24.43
CA THR A 446 -4.18 -8.80 -23.50
C THR A 446 -4.96 -9.95 -22.86
N PRO A 447 -5.06 -11.13 -23.52
CA PRO A 447 -5.74 -12.29 -22.96
C PRO A 447 -4.91 -12.93 -21.84
N MET A 448 -5.57 -13.70 -20.97
CA MET A 448 -4.92 -14.45 -19.90
C MET A 448 -3.76 -15.35 -20.36
N SER A 449 -3.85 -15.90 -21.58
CA SER A 449 -2.84 -16.77 -22.16
C SER A 449 -1.52 -16.06 -22.47
N SER A 450 -1.50 -14.73 -22.54
CA SER A 450 -0.29 -13.95 -22.83
C SER A 450 0.60 -13.71 -21.60
N ILE A 451 0.26 -14.25 -20.42
CA ILE A 451 0.94 -13.97 -19.15
C ILE A 451 2.20 -14.83 -18.93
N ASN A 452 2.49 -15.80 -19.80
CA ASN A 452 3.48 -16.85 -19.52
C ASN A 452 4.96 -16.39 -19.44
N SER A 453 5.30 -15.11 -19.60
CA SER A 453 6.67 -14.62 -19.40
C SER A 453 6.84 -13.12 -19.10
N THR A 454 5.84 -12.28 -19.36
CA THR A 454 5.93 -10.82 -19.20
C THR A 454 4.88 -10.27 -18.24
N ASN A 455 5.20 -9.19 -17.53
CA ASN A 455 4.25 -8.46 -16.70
C ASN A 455 3.08 -7.98 -17.57
N VAL A 456 1.85 -8.30 -17.17
CA VAL A 456 0.61 -7.97 -17.90
C VAL A 456 0.58 -6.51 -18.35
N LEU A 457 0.99 -5.60 -17.47
CA LEU A 457 1.04 -4.17 -17.76
C LEU A 457 1.97 -3.85 -18.94
N ILE A 458 3.16 -4.44 -18.95
CA ILE A 458 4.15 -4.25 -20.03
C ILE A 458 3.59 -4.78 -21.35
N GLN A 459 2.96 -5.97 -21.32
CA GLN A 459 2.34 -6.54 -22.52
C GLN A 459 1.18 -5.68 -23.03
N SER A 460 0.35 -5.15 -22.13
CA SER A 460 -0.74 -4.26 -22.50
C SER A 460 -0.26 -2.95 -23.08
N ASP A 461 0.82 -2.35 -22.57
CA ASP A 461 1.44 -1.16 -23.17
C ASP A 461 1.95 -1.46 -24.57
N LEU A 462 2.65 -2.58 -24.78
CA LEU A 462 3.14 -3.00 -26.10
C LEU A 462 1.97 -3.21 -27.08
N ASN A 463 0.91 -3.88 -26.63
CA ASN A 463 -0.27 -4.15 -27.46
C ASN A 463 -1.05 -2.88 -27.77
N TYR A 464 -1.17 -1.96 -26.80
CA TYR A 464 -1.77 -0.65 -26.97
C TYR A 464 -1.09 0.10 -28.13
N HIS A 465 0.24 0.10 -28.14
CA HIS A 465 1.02 0.77 -29.17
C HIS A 465 0.99 0.06 -30.54
N LYS A 466 0.77 -1.26 -30.59
CA LYS A 466 0.82 -2.06 -31.83
C LYS A 466 -0.53 -2.28 -32.51
N TYR A 467 -1.60 -2.52 -31.74
CA TYR A 467 -2.83 -3.14 -32.24
C TYR A 467 -4.10 -2.31 -32.02
N LEU A 468 -4.03 -1.05 -31.58
CA LEU A 468 -5.21 -0.29 -31.15
C LEU A 468 -6.35 -0.31 -32.20
N ILE A 469 -7.39 -1.15 -31.99
CA ILE A 469 -8.49 -1.35 -32.94
C ILE A 469 -9.53 -0.26 -32.68
N ILE A 470 -9.33 0.93 -33.24
CA ILE A 470 -10.17 2.10 -32.95
C ILE A 470 -11.61 1.92 -33.46
N ASN A 471 -11.77 1.43 -34.69
CA ASN A 471 -13.03 1.54 -35.43
C ASN A 471 -14.17 0.67 -34.87
N GLN A 472 -13.86 -0.47 -34.25
CA GLN A 472 -14.90 -1.35 -33.70
C GLN A 472 -15.38 -0.92 -32.30
N TYR A 473 -14.56 -0.16 -31.56
CA TYR A 473 -14.82 0.15 -30.16
C TYR A 473 -15.24 1.59 -29.89
N SER A 474 -14.91 2.55 -30.78
CA SER A 474 -15.38 3.93 -30.68
C SER A 474 -16.90 4.03 -30.58
N GLN A 475 -17.62 3.24 -31.39
CA GLN A 475 -19.08 3.20 -31.40
C GLN A 475 -19.67 2.54 -30.14
N LYS A 476 -19.06 1.44 -29.66
CA LYS A 476 -19.58 0.70 -28.50
C LYS A 476 -19.44 1.48 -27.19
N TYR A 477 -18.36 2.23 -27.03
CA TYR A 477 -18.00 2.85 -25.76
C TYR A 477 -17.97 4.38 -25.79
N LYS A 478 -18.41 5.00 -26.89
CA LYS A 478 -18.46 6.47 -27.07
C LYS A 478 -17.14 7.15 -26.76
N ILE A 479 -16.04 6.61 -27.28
CA ILE A 479 -14.69 7.15 -27.04
C ILE A 479 -14.55 8.45 -27.84
N ASN A 480 -14.14 9.52 -27.18
CA ASN A 480 -13.95 10.84 -27.79
C ASN A 480 -12.49 11.09 -28.17
N TYR A 481 -11.55 10.62 -27.35
CA TYR A 481 -10.12 10.90 -27.53
C TYR A 481 -9.22 9.71 -27.22
N ILE A 482 -8.04 9.70 -27.83
CA ILE A 482 -6.98 8.72 -27.58
C ILE A 482 -5.65 9.45 -27.36
N LEU A 483 -4.94 9.07 -26.30
CA LEU A 483 -3.65 9.64 -25.92
C LEU A 483 -2.49 8.69 -26.24
N PHE A 484 -1.59 9.10 -27.12
CA PHE A 484 -0.45 8.31 -27.57
C PHE A 484 0.88 8.85 -27.05
N ASP A 485 1.87 7.95 -26.90
CA ASP A 485 3.28 8.29 -26.75
C ASP A 485 4.02 7.95 -28.06
N ALA A 486 4.36 8.99 -28.83
CA ALA A 486 5.01 8.88 -30.13
C ALA A 486 6.43 8.26 -30.04
N SER A 487 7.04 8.22 -28.85
CA SER A 487 8.37 7.62 -28.66
C SER A 487 8.36 6.09 -28.58
N LYS A 488 7.22 5.50 -28.20
CA LYS A 488 7.06 4.05 -27.96
C LYS A 488 6.30 3.33 -29.07
N THR A 489 5.87 4.08 -30.07
CA THR A 489 4.98 3.61 -31.11
C THR A 489 5.65 3.75 -32.46
N ASP A 490 5.45 2.77 -33.35
CA ASP A 490 5.57 2.97 -34.80
C ASP A 490 4.38 3.81 -35.30
N TYR A 491 4.06 4.89 -34.60
CA TYR A 491 2.79 5.57 -34.73
C TYR A 491 2.68 6.27 -36.09
N LYS A 492 1.70 5.80 -36.86
CA LYS A 492 1.06 6.58 -37.91
C LYS A 492 -0.29 7.03 -37.35
N PRO A 493 -0.56 8.35 -37.27
CA PRO A 493 -1.86 8.84 -36.81
C PRO A 493 -2.97 8.09 -37.53
N LYS A 494 -3.87 7.46 -36.76
CA LYS A 494 -4.96 6.67 -37.36
C LYS A 494 -6.09 7.59 -37.80
N THR A 495 -6.25 8.72 -37.11
CA THR A 495 -7.08 9.85 -37.53
C THR A 495 -6.18 11.02 -37.96
N LYS A 496 -6.65 11.85 -38.89
CA LYS A 496 -5.94 13.10 -39.26
C LYS A 496 -6.22 14.25 -38.27
N ASN A 497 -6.97 14.01 -37.20
CA ASN A 497 -7.49 15.03 -36.28
C ASN A 497 -6.69 15.07 -34.97
N ILE A 498 -5.48 15.63 -35.02
CA ILE A 498 -4.68 15.90 -33.83
C ILE A 498 -5.30 17.08 -33.07
N ALA A 499 -5.76 16.83 -31.84
CA ALA A 499 -6.36 17.85 -30.98
C ALA A 499 -5.30 18.67 -30.23
N PHE A 500 -4.22 18.01 -29.76
CA PHE A 500 -3.13 18.66 -29.05
C PHE A 500 -1.87 17.79 -29.05
N GLN A 501 -0.69 18.42 -28.93
CA GLN A 501 0.59 17.74 -28.80
C GLN A 501 1.45 18.43 -27.74
N ALA A 502 2.04 17.64 -26.83
CA ALA A 502 3.02 18.09 -25.84
C ALA A 502 4.24 17.18 -25.90
N GLY A 503 5.33 17.67 -26.50
CA GLY A 503 6.52 16.86 -26.76
C GLY A 503 6.19 15.61 -27.59
N GLN A 504 6.47 14.43 -27.03
CA GLN A 504 6.17 13.14 -27.64
C GLN A 504 4.73 12.67 -27.45
N TYR A 505 3.92 13.34 -26.63
CA TYR A 505 2.54 12.92 -26.37
C TYR A 505 1.58 13.59 -27.33
N ILE A 506 0.73 12.80 -27.98
CA ILE A 506 -0.21 13.25 -29.00
C ILE A 506 -1.62 12.84 -28.59
N LEU A 507 -2.55 13.80 -28.60
CA LEU A 507 -3.97 13.57 -28.37
C LEU A 507 -4.72 13.61 -29.69
N GLU A 508 -5.34 12.51 -30.09
CA GLU A 508 -6.23 12.44 -31.24
C GLU A 508 -7.70 12.54 -30.80
N LYS A 509 -8.52 13.21 -31.61
CA LYS A 509 -9.98 13.21 -31.50
C LYS A 509 -10.57 12.21 -32.49
N ILE A 510 -11.43 11.31 -32.02
CA ILE A 510 -12.08 10.28 -32.84
C ILE A 510 -13.35 10.81 -33.49
#